data_AF-A0A0L0T1B0-F1
#
_entry.id   AF-A0A0L0T1B0-F1
#
_cell.length_a   1.000
_cell.length_b   1.000
_cell.length_c   1.000
_cell.angle_alpha   90.00
_cell.angle_beta   90.00
_cell.angle_gamma   90.00
#
_symmetry.space_group_name_H-M   'P 1'
#
loop_
_entity.id
_entity.type
_entity.pdbx_description
1 polymer ?
#
loop_
_entity_poly.entity_id
_entity_poly.type
_entity_poly.pdbx_seq_one_letter_code
_entity_poly.pdbx_strand_id
1 'polypeptide(L)'
;MERTLDILYHEDSLIVVHKPPSFLIDADEVVGARYPLVHLVHQLDYATSGVYVLGLNSRAAGRVCKMFAKRMVRKEYVAVVRWWMEKDKYEVTGFIGTEPGNPLRMYIAPDETKSKVHPFSTRILSLAIS
;
A
#
# COMPACT_ATOMS: atom_id res chain seq x y z
N MET A 1 -7.75 12.43 21.69
CA MET A 1 -7.70 13.28 20.48
C MET A 1 -8.52 12.55 19.44
N GLU A 2 -9.59 13.15 18.94
CA GLU A 2 -10.48 12.53 17.95
C GLU A 2 -9.67 12.29 16.66
N ARG A 3 -9.48 11.02 16.29
CA ARG A 3 -8.66 10.63 15.14
C ARG A 3 -9.52 10.53 13.89
N THR A 4 -9.98 11.67 13.38
CA THR A 4 -10.68 11.70 12.10
C THR A 4 -9.66 11.67 10.96
N LEU A 5 -9.82 10.75 10.01
CA LEU A 5 -9.04 10.79 8.77
C LEU A 5 -9.69 11.72 7.75
N ASP A 6 -8.84 12.39 6.96
CA ASP A 6 -9.31 13.20 5.84
C ASP A 6 -9.90 12.30 4.76
N ILE A 7 -11.17 12.52 4.43
CA ILE A 7 -11.87 11.81 3.36
C ILE A 7 -11.53 12.50 2.03
N LEU A 8 -10.87 11.77 1.14
CA LEU A 8 -10.49 12.24 -0.19
C LEU A 8 -11.60 11.96 -1.23
N TYR A 9 -12.34 10.87 -1.05
CA TYR A 9 -13.45 10.48 -1.90
C TYR A 9 -14.40 9.55 -1.14
N HIS A 10 -15.69 9.64 -1.43
CA HIS A 10 -16.71 8.82 -0.79
C HIS A 10 -17.90 8.57 -1.73
N GLU A 11 -18.35 7.33 -1.77
CA GLU A 11 -19.56 6.88 -2.46
C GLU A 11 -20.20 5.73 -1.68
N ASP A 12 -21.32 5.19 -2.15
CA ASP A 12 -22.06 4.12 -1.47
C ASP A 12 -21.24 2.83 -1.27
N SER A 13 -20.23 2.59 -2.12
CA SER A 13 -19.52 1.32 -2.20
C SER A 13 -18.13 1.34 -1.55
N LEU A 14 -17.48 2.50 -1.49
CA LEU A 14 -16.12 2.66 -0.99
C LEU A 14 -15.89 4.06 -0.43
N ILE A 15 -14.88 4.16 0.43
CA ILE A 15 -14.33 5.43 0.91
C ILE A 15 -12.82 5.44 0.69
N VAL A 16 -12.30 6.60 0.31
CA VAL A 16 -10.88 6.86 0.14
C VAL A 16 -10.47 7.91 1.14
N VAL A 17 -9.43 7.61 1.90
CA VAL A 17 -8.94 8.46 2.99
C VAL A 17 -7.45 8.75 2.81
N HIS A 18 -7.00 9.85 3.39
CA HIS A 18 -5.58 10.09 3.60
C HIS A 18 -5.14 9.38 4.89
N LYS A 19 -4.30 8.34 4.78
CA LYS A 19 -3.65 7.70 5.92
C LYS A 19 -2.42 8.51 6.31
N PRO A 20 -2.31 9.02 7.55
CA PRO A 20 -1.08 9.65 8.01
C PRO A 20 0.05 8.62 8.20
N PRO A 21 1.31 9.08 8.27
CA PRO A 21 2.43 8.20 8.63
C PRO A 21 2.31 7.78 10.11
N SER A 22 2.89 6.63 10.45
CA SER A 22 2.85 6.07 11.82
C SER A 22 1.43 5.82 12.35
N PHE A 23 0.52 5.51 11.42
CA PHE A 23 -0.89 5.28 11.71
C PHE A 23 -1.27 3.87 11.26
N LEU A 24 -1.77 3.08 12.22
CA LEU A 24 -2.34 1.77 11.97
C LEU A 24 -3.79 1.97 11.56
N ILE A 25 -4.17 1.43 10.39
CA ILE A 25 -5.58 1.38 10.02
C ILE A 25 -6.19 0.18 10.70
N ASP A 26 -6.94 0.46 11.74
CA ASP A 26 -7.91 -0.47 12.31
C ASP A 26 -9.29 -0.14 11.75
N ALA A 27 -9.96 -1.13 11.17
CA ALA A 27 -11.30 -0.97 10.62
C ALA A 27 -12.27 -0.38 11.65
N ASP A 28 -12.10 -0.72 12.93
CA ASP A 28 -13.00 -0.32 14.01
C ASP A 28 -12.70 1.10 14.51
N GLU A 29 -11.42 1.52 14.56
CA GLU A 29 -11.02 2.81 15.16
C GLU A 29 -11.12 3.99 14.17
N VAL A 30 -10.88 3.74 12.88
CA VAL A 30 -10.65 4.79 11.89
C VAL A 30 -11.95 5.39 11.35
N VAL A 31 -12.98 4.58 11.25
CA VAL A 31 -14.24 4.93 10.59
C VAL A 31 -15.47 4.48 11.40
N GLY A 32 -15.30 3.62 12.41
CA GLY A 32 -16.38 2.92 13.10
C GLY A 32 -17.50 3.79 13.69
N ALA A 33 -17.22 5.06 14.02
CA ALA A 33 -18.26 6.00 14.48
C ALA A 33 -19.22 6.45 13.35
N ARG A 34 -18.78 6.46 12.09
CA ARG A 34 -19.55 6.97 10.94
C ARG A 34 -19.91 5.90 9.92
N TYR A 35 -19.12 4.83 9.83
CA TYR A 35 -19.41 3.66 8.99
C TYR A 35 -19.14 2.40 9.80
N PRO A 36 -20.20 1.74 10.32
CA PRO A 36 -20.07 0.66 11.30
C PRO A 36 -19.47 -0.63 10.73
N LEU A 37 -19.35 -0.74 9.40
CA LEU A 37 -18.71 -1.85 8.74
C LEU A 37 -17.82 -1.34 7.60
N VAL A 38 -16.51 -1.48 7.77
CA VAL A 38 -15.53 -1.21 6.72
C VAL A 38 -14.66 -2.43 6.51
N HIS A 39 -14.23 -2.62 5.26
CA HIS A 39 -13.37 -3.72 4.87
C HIS A 39 -12.02 -3.19 4.38
N LEU A 40 -10.93 -3.70 4.96
CA LEU A 40 -9.58 -3.44 4.48
C LEU A 40 -9.36 -4.22 3.19
N VAL A 41 -9.08 -3.51 2.09
CA VAL A 41 -8.94 -4.13 0.75
C VAL A 41 -7.49 -4.13 0.24
N HIS A 42 -6.60 -3.39 0.90
CA HIS A 42 -5.16 -3.38 0.66
C HIS A 42 -4.43 -2.89 1.92
N GLN A 43 -3.10 -2.80 1.89
CA GLN A 43 -2.29 -2.34 3.03
C GLN A 43 -1.28 -1.27 2.57
N LEU A 44 -1.01 -0.34 3.47
CA LEU A 44 0.14 0.56 3.43
C LEU A 44 0.98 0.28 4.68
N ASP A 45 2.30 0.39 4.56
CA ASP A 45 3.17 0.20 5.72
C ASP A 45 2.88 1.24 6.80
N TYR A 46 3.21 0.89 8.04
CA TYR A 46 2.94 1.73 9.21
C TYR A 46 3.45 3.16 9.02
N ALA A 47 4.70 3.32 8.59
CA ALA A 47 5.34 4.62 8.37
C ALA A 47 4.94 5.32 7.07
N THR A 48 4.24 4.65 6.14
CA THR A 48 3.86 5.21 4.84
C THR A 48 2.60 6.04 4.97
N SER A 49 2.63 7.31 4.55
CA SER A 49 1.42 8.12 4.38
C SER A 49 0.82 7.97 2.98
N GLY A 50 -0.44 8.34 2.80
CA GLY A 50 -1.03 8.54 1.48
C GLY A 50 -2.43 7.98 1.31
N VAL A 51 -2.80 7.73 0.06
CA VAL A 51 -4.16 7.32 -0.32
C VAL A 51 -4.44 5.89 0.12
N TYR A 52 -5.50 5.72 0.91
CA TYR A 52 -5.97 4.43 1.37
C TYR A 52 -7.45 4.23 1.03
N VAL A 53 -7.83 2.99 0.66
CA VAL A 53 -9.17 2.66 0.16
C VAL A 53 -9.78 1.65 1.10
N LEU A 54 -11.03 1.87 1.47
CA LEU A 54 -11.84 1.01 2.32
C LEU A 54 -13.12 0.64 1.57
N GLY A 55 -13.50 -0.63 1.60
CA GLY A 55 -14.78 -1.08 1.08
C GLY A 55 -15.88 -0.89 2.13
N LEU A 56 -17.03 -0.34 1.75
CA LEU A 56 -18.17 -0.14 2.67
C LEU A 56 -19.15 -1.32 2.68
N ASN A 57 -18.93 -2.30 1.80
CA ASN A 57 -19.67 -3.56 1.79
C ASN A 57 -18.82 -4.69 1.19
N SER A 58 -19.20 -5.93 1.50
CA SER A 58 -18.47 -7.14 1.10
C SER A 58 -18.34 -7.33 -0.42
N ARG A 59 -19.36 -6.93 -1.18
CA ARG A 59 -19.36 -7.00 -2.65
C ARG A 59 -18.31 -6.06 -3.24
N ALA A 60 -18.29 -4.80 -2.81
CA ALA A 60 -17.30 -3.82 -3.23
C ALA A 60 -15.89 -4.23 -2.80
N ALA A 61 -15.73 -4.64 -1.53
CA ALA A 61 -14.46 -5.13 -1.00
C ALA A 61 -13.89 -6.28 -1.84
N GLY A 62 -14.71 -7.30 -2.13
CA GLY A 62 -14.30 -8.43 -2.96
C GLY A 62 -13.90 -8.05 -4.39
N ARG A 63 -14.56 -7.05 -4.99
CA ARG A 63 -14.17 -6.52 -6.31
C ARG A 63 -12.84 -5.79 -6.25
N VAL A 64 -12.66 -4.92 -5.27
CA VAL A 64 -11.43 -4.13 -5.12
C VAL A 64 -10.24 -5.04 -4.80
N CYS A 65 -10.37 -5.99 -3.87
CA CYS A 65 -9.34 -7.00 -3.59
C CYS A 65 -8.92 -7.76 -4.87
N LYS A 66 -9.88 -8.15 -5.72
CA LYS A 66 -9.58 -8.79 -7.01
C LYS A 66 -8.82 -7.85 -7.95
N MET A 67 -9.15 -6.57 -7.99
CA MET A 67 -8.42 -5.58 -8.80
C MET A 67 -6.97 -5.40 -8.33
N PHE A 68 -6.73 -5.34 -7.02
CA PHE A 68 -5.38 -5.31 -6.45
C PHE A 68 -4.61 -6.59 -6.79
N ALA A 69 -5.22 -7.77 -6.57
CA ALA A 69 -4.60 -9.06 -6.86
C ALA A 69 -4.25 -9.23 -8.36
N LYS A 70 -5.11 -8.73 -9.26
CA LYS A 70 -4.90 -8.73 -10.71
C LYS A 70 -4.02 -7.59 -11.21
N ARG A 71 -3.43 -6.77 -10.33
CA ARG A 71 -2.60 -5.60 -10.68
C ARG A 71 -3.28 -4.60 -11.62
N MET A 72 -4.61 -4.47 -11.52
CA MET A 72 -5.38 -3.49 -12.31
C MET A 72 -5.35 -2.09 -11.72
N VAL A 73 -4.93 -1.96 -10.45
CA VAL A 73 -4.82 -0.68 -9.75
C VAL A 73 -3.43 -0.08 -10.01
N ARG A 74 -3.39 1.12 -10.61
CA ARG A 74 -2.15 1.91 -10.72
C ARG A 74 -1.88 2.63 -9.41
N LYS A 75 -0.68 2.47 -8.87
CA LYS A 75 -0.22 3.10 -7.63
C LYS A 75 1.05 3.88 -7.91
N GLU A 76 1.12 5.11 -7.41
CA GLU A 76 2.26 6.00 -7.57
C GLU A 76 2.63 6.53 -6.18
N TYR A 77 3.93 6.56 -5.89
CA TYR A 77 4.48 7.00 -4.61
C TYR A 77 5.61 7.98 -4.87
N VAL A 78 5.70 8.99 -4.00
CA VAL A 78 6.83 9.92 -3.96
C VAL A 78 7.62 9.62 -2.68
N ALA A 79 8.94 9.53 -2.82
CA ALA A 79 9.84 9.26 -1.71
C ALA A 79 11.12 10.08 -1.87
N VAL A 80 11.68 10.49 -0.75
CA VAL A 80 13.04 11.05 -0.68
C VAL A 80 13.99 9.91 -0.32
N VAL A 81 15.02 9.72 -1.13
CA VAL A 81 16.03 8.67 -0.93
C VAL A 81 17.35 9.25 -0.47
N ARG A 82 18.20 8.41 0.10
CA ARG A 82 19.60 8.76 0.35
C ARG A 82 20.38 8.61 -0.94
N TRP A 83 21.33 9.52 -1.16
CA TRP A 83 22.23 9.57 -2.32
C TRP A 83 21.57 9.97 -3.64
N TRP A 84 22.42 10.20 -4.63
CA TRP A 84 22.04 10.58 -5.98
C TRP A 84 21.82 9.34 -6.83
N MET A 85 20.75 9.39 -7.63
CA MET A 85 20.47 8.38 -8.63
C MET A 85 21.30 8.69 -9.89
N GLU A 86 22.01 7.70 -10.44
CA GLU A 86 22.82 7.88 -11.66
C GLU A 86 21.98 8.05 -12.92
N LYS A 87 20.74 7.52 -12.92
CA LYS A 87 19.81 7.57 -14.04
C LYS A 87 18.48 8.17 -13.60
N ASP A 88 17.77 8.76 -14.55
CA ASP A 88 16.44 9.32 -14.29
C ASP A 88 15.35 8.24 -14.17
N LYS A 89 15.64 7.03 -14.64
CA LYS A 89 14.67 5.94 -14.65
C LYS A 89 15.34 4.60 -14.33
N TYR A 90 14.69 3.85 -13.46
CA TYR A 90 15.01 2.45 -13.18
C TYR A 90 13.76 1.59 -13.32
N GLU A 91 13.97 0.36 -13.77
CA GLU A 91 13.00 -0.72 -13.63
C GLU A 91 13.64 -1.79 -12.76
N VAL A 92 12.97 -2.13 -11.66
CA VAL A 92 13.44 -3.12 -10.71
C VAL A 92 12.45 -4.26 -10.70
N THR A 93 12.90 -5.43 -11.12
CA THR A 93 12.13 -6.67 -11.17
C THR A 93 12.82 -7.75 -10.37
N GLY A 94 12.06 -8.64 -9.75
CA GLY A 94 12.62 -9.79 -9.04
C GLY A 94 11.57 -10.50 -8.21
N PHE A 95 12.05 -11.24 -7.20
CA PHE A 95 11.21 -11.92 -6.23
C PHE A 95 11.42 -11.29 -4.86
N ILE A 96 10.33 -11.02 -4.14
CA ILE A 96 10.38 -10.51 -2.77
C ILE A 96 9.90 -11.58 -1.81
N GLY A 97 10.61 -11.75 -0.70
CA GLY A 97 10.26 -12.69 0.36
C GLY A 97 10.61 -12.14 1.74
N THR A 98 10.13 -12.82 2.78
CA THR A 98 10.44 -12.49 4.17
C THR A 98 11.86 -12.93 4.52
N GLU A 99 12.62 -12.06 5.19
CA GLU A 99 13.98 -12.34 5.64
C GLU A 99 13.99 -13.55 6.60
N PRO A 100 14.82 -14.58 6.36
CA PRO A 100 14.95 -15.70 7.29
C PRO A 100 15.39 -15.22 8.68
N GLY A 101 14.62 -15.57 9.71
CA GLY A 101 14.90 -15.14 11.08
C GLY A 101 14.39 -13.75 11.45
N ASN A 102 13.82 -12.99 10.50
CA ASN A 102 13.19 -11.70 10.79
C ASN A 102 11.87 -11.51 10.01
N PRO A 103 10.71 -11.78 10.63
CA PRO A 103 9.42 -11.68 9.95
C PRO A 103 9.00 -10.24 9.61
N LEU A 104 9.67 -9.23 10.16
CA LEU A 104 9.37 -7.81 9.94
C LEU A 104 10.15 -7.21 8.78
N ARG A 105 11.05 -7.97 8.14
CA ARG A 105 11.89 -7.50 7.03
C ARG A 105 11.64 -8.31 5.78
N MET A 106 11.70 -7.61 4.66
CA MET A 106 11.62 -8.18 3.33
C MET A 106 12.98 -8.06 2.65
N TYR A 107 13.29 -9.00 1.77
CA TYR A 107 14.52 -8.97 0.97
C TYR A 107 14.22 -9.40 -0.47
N ILE A 108 15.13 -9.02 -1.39
CA ILE A 108 15.10 -9.52 -2.76
C ILE A 108 15.65 -10.95 -2.73
N ALA A 109 14.80 -11.92 -3.01
CA ALA A 109 15.19 -13.32 -3.08
C ALA A 109 16.02 -13.59 -4.35
N PRO A 110 17.11 -14.38 -4.25
CA PRO A 110 17.98 -14.66 -5.38
C PRO A 110 17.32 -15.51 -6.48
N ASP A 111 16.33 -16.33 -6.12
CA ASP A 111 15.60 -17.18 -7.05
C ASP A 111 14.17 -17.48 -6.54
N GLU A 112 13.35 -18.06 -7.43
CA GLU A 112 11.96 -18.46 -7.16
C GLU A 112 11.83 -19.76 -6.34
N THR A 113 12.93 -20.49 -6.10
CA THR A 113 12.90 -21.85 -5.55
C THR A 113 12.59 -21.89 -4.05
N LYS A 114 12.71 -20.75 -3.36
CA LYS A 114 12.25 -20.61 -1.98
C LYS A 114 10.73 -20.53 -1.93
N SER A 115 10.11 -21.45 -1.20
CA SER A 115 8.66 -21.73 -1.21
C SER A 115 7.72 -20.59 -0.74
N LYS A 116 8.21 -19.35 -0.53
CA LYS A 116 7.44 -18.20 -0.04
C LYS A 116 7.97 -16.87 -0.61
N VAL A 117 8.14 -16.80 -1.93
CA VAL A 117 8.53 -15.56 -2.61
C VAL A 117 7.48 -15.17 -3.64
N HIS A 118 7.33 -13.87 -3.88
CA HIS A 118 6.36 -13.31 -4.82
C HIS A 118 7.05 -12.44 -5.87
N PRO A 119 6.70 -12.56 -7.17
CA PRO A 119 7.28 -11.71 -8.19
C PRO A 119 6.85 -10.25 -8.01
N PHE A 120 7.76 -9.32 -8.26
CA PHE A 120 7.47 -7.89 -8.29
C PHE A 120 8.14 -7.21 -9.49
N SER A 121 7.56 -6.10 -9.90
CA SER A 121 8.13 -5.16 -10.86
C SER A 121 7.71 -3.76 -10.42
N THR A 122 8.66 -2.84 -10.37
CA THR A 122 8.42 -1.42 -10.07
C THR A 122 9.28 -0.54 -10.96
N ARG A 123 8.76 0.65 -11.26
CA ARG A 123 9.46 1.68 -12.02
C ARG A 123 9.74 2.85 -11.09
N ILE A 124 10.99 3.28 -11.03
CA ILE A 124 11.43 4.42 -10.24
C ILE A 124 11.80 5.53 -11.21
N LEU A 125 11.24 6.72 -11.00
CA LEU A 125 11.60 7.93 -11.70
C LEU A 125 12.31 8.85 -10.71
N SER A 126 13.55 9.22 -11.01
CA SER A 126 14.28 10.22 -10.25
C SER A 126 13.76 11.60 -10.63
N LEU A 127 13.41 12.39 -9.63
CA LEU A 127 13.07 13.80 -9.80
C LEU A 127 14.21 14.60 -9.19
N ALA A 128 14.92 15.38 -10.02
CA ALA A 128 15.92 16.30 -9.52
C ALA A 128 15.23 17.37 -8.67
N ILE A 129 15.59 17.45 -7.39
CA ILE A 129 15.18 18.55 -6.53
C ILE A 129 16.23 19.65 -6.75
N SER A 130 15.88 20.62 -7.59
CA SER A 130 16.69 21.82 -7.87
C SER A 130 16.60 22.84 -6.75
#